data_AF-A0A840UPY5-F1
#
_entry.id   AF-A0A840UPY5-F1
#
_cell.length_a   1.000
_cell.length_b   1.000
_cell.length_c   1.000
_cell.angle_alpha   90.00
_cell.angle_beta   90.00
_cell.angle_gamma   90.00
#
_symmetry.space_group_name_H-M   'P 1'
#
loop_
_entity.id
_entity.type
_entity.pdbx_description
1 polymer ?
#
loop_
_entity_poly.entity_id
_entity_poly.type
_entity_poly.pdbx_seq_one_letter_code
_entity_poly.pdbx_strand_id
1 'polypeptide(L)'
;MTAKTADGKVFYENEKIYMPVPQQMGRGDKMGRGPYEKSGILRDSSLPPLKTTREKFTIPVYTEATKDDKLVRTIIANDFTVDVEVWYQPYGKKDDEGNAQKWFAVTKNMSIAKGGK
;
A
#
# COMPACT_ATOMS: atom_id res chain seq x y z
N MET A 1 1.11 -2.24 2.90
CA MET A 1 2.10 -3.33 2.70
C MET A 1 3.48 -2.70 2.70
N THR A 2 4.42 -3.28 3.43
CA THR A 2 5.81 -2.80 3.49
C THR A 2 6.77 -3.93 3.20
N ALA A 3 7.88 -3.62 2.54
CA ALA A 3 9.01 -4.53 2.34
C ALA A 3 10.25 -3.99 3.04
N LYS A 4 10.89 -4.84 3.84
CA LYS A 4 12.00 -4.50 4.73
C LYS A 4 13.22 -5.37 4.43
N THR A 5 14.41 -4.78 4.43
CA THR A 5 15.67 -5.54 4.38
C THR A 5 15.89 -6.31 5.68
N ALA A 6 16.87 -7.22 5.71
CA ALA A 6 17.24 -7.96 6.93
C ALA A 6 17.59 -7.02 8.12
N ASP A 7 18.12 -5.83 7.82
CA ASP A 7 18.44 -4.80 8.82
C ASP A 7 17.21 -4.01 9.32
N GLY A 8 16.00 -4.39 8.88
CA GLY A 8 14.74 -3.74 9.26
C GLY A 8 14.41 -2.46 8.49
N LYS A 9 15.28 -2.03 7.57
CA LYS A 9 15.05 -0.82 6.76
C LYS A 9 13.94 -1.06 5.73
N VAL A 10 12.88 -0.25 5.79
CA VAL A 10 11.82 -0.24 4.77
C VAL A 10 12.39 0.34 3.48
N PHE A 11 12.34 -0.42 2.40
CA PHE A 11 12.76 0.05 1.06
C PHE A 11 11.58 0.19 0.09
N TYR A 12 10.42 -0.38 0.43
CA TYR A 12 9.21 -0.24 -0.35
C TYR A 12 7.98 -0.19 0.55
N GLU A 13 7.06 0.70 0.22
CA GLU A 13 5.76 0.83 0.88
C GLU A 13 4.68 1.07 -0.17
N ASN A 14 3.53 0.42 0.01
CA ASN A 14 2.35 0.63 -0.81
C ASN A 14 1.09 0.54 0.05
N GLU A 15 0.18 1.49 -0.17
CA GLU A 15 -1.10 1.56 0.52
C GLU A 15 -2.27 1.57 -0.46
N LYS A 16 -3.31 0.82 -0.11
CA LYS A 16 -4.59 0.79 -0.82
C LYS A 16 -5.72 1.08 0.14
N ILE A 17 -6.56 2.05 -0.21
CA ILE A 17 -7.73 2.46 0.57
C ILE A 17 -9.00 1.86 -0.06
N TYR A 18 -9.81 1.21 0.78
CA TYR A 18 -11.11 0.65 0.42
C TYR A 18 -12.22 1.55 0.98
N MET A 19 -12.67 2.53 0.19
CA MET A 19 -13.72 3.45 0.59
C MET A 19 -14.50 3.89 -0.66
N PRO A 20 -15.83 4.04 -0.59
CA PRO A 20 -16.57 4.69 -1.67
C PRO A 20 -16.11 6.14 -1.78
N VAL A 21 -15.70 6.55 -2.98
CA VAL A 21 -15.24 7.92 -3.27
C VAL A 21 -16.46 8.80 -3.55
N PRO A 22 -16.81 9.72 -2.65
CA PRO A 22 -17.92 10.63 -2.87
C PRO A 22 -17.55 11.72 -3.89
N GLN A 23 -18.55 12.26 -4.57
CA GLN A 23 -18.38 13.23 -5.65
C GLN A 23 -17.62 14.51 -5.26
N GLN A 24 -17.79 14.99 -4.03
CA GLN A 24 -17.06 16.17 -3.57
C GLN A 24 -15.58 15.89 -3.24
N MET A 25 -15.21 14.68 -2.81
CA MET A 25 -13.79 14.31 -2.62
C MET A 25 -13.04 14.11 -3.95
N GLY A 26 -13.75 13.98 -5.08
CA GLY A 26 -13.14 13.87 -6.39
C GLY A 26 -13.03 15.18 -7.17
N ARG A 27 -13.61 16.28 -6.68
CA ARG A 27 -13.60 17.60 -7.34
C ARG A 27 -13.56 18.75 -6.31
N GLY A 28 -12.37 19.09 -5.81
CA GLY A 28 -12.09 20.34 -5.07
C GLY A 28 -11.31 20.17 -3.76
N ASP A 29 -10.90 21.30 -3.16
CA ASP A 29 -10.08 21.39 -1.92
C ASP A 29 -10.92 21.41 -0.62
N LYS A 30 -12.24 21.21 -0.71
CA LYS A 30 -13.16 21.28 0.43
C LYS A 30 -13.84 19.95 0.67
N MET A 31 -13.77 19.49 1.92
CA MET A 31 -14.44 18.29 2.39
C MET A 31 -15.91 18.56 2.70
N GLY A 32 -16.82 17.95 1.95
CA GLY A 32 -18.26 17.92 2.28
C GLY A 32 -18.50 17.25 3.63
N ARG A 33 -19.19 17.96 4.54
CA ARG A 33 -19.36 17.53 5.94
C ARG A 33 -20.72 16.88 6.21
N GLY A 34 -21.66 16.93 5.26
CA GLY A 34 -23.00 16.34 5.40
C GLY A 34 -23.29 15.16 4.43
N PRO A 35 -24.21 14.23 4.78
CA PRO A 35 -24.70 13.20 3.85
C PRO A 35 -25.28 13.77 2.55
N TYR A 36 -25.91 14.94 2.62
CA TYR A 36 -26.53 15.65 1.49
C TYR A 36 -25.51 16.27 0.52
N GLU A 37 -24.29 16.53 0.99
CA GLU A 37 -23.21 17.11 0.18
C GLU A 37 -22.41 16.02 -0.57
N LYS A 38 -22.69 14.75 -0.28
CA LYS A 38 -22.14 13.58 -0.99
C LYS A 38 -23.15 13.05 -2.01
N SER A 39 -23.80 13.94 -2.78
CA SER A 39 -24.78 13.58 -3.81
C SER A 39 -24.08 12.95 -5.03
N GLY A 40 -23.60 11.71 -4.89
CA GLY A 40 -22.97 10.93 -5.95
C GLY A 40 -21.74 10.16 -5.47
N ILE A 41 -21.62 8.90 -5.90
CA ILE A 41 -20.42 8.08 -5.74
C ILE A 41 -19.70 8.09 -7.09
N LEU A 42 -18.48 8.63 -7.13
CA LEU A 42 -17.67 8.63 -8.36
C LEU A 42 -17.08 7.26 -8.64
N ARG A 43 -16.68 6.56 -7.57
CA ARG A 43 -16.11 5.22 -7.65
C ARG A 43 -16.31 4.51 -6.33
N ASP A 44 -16.80 3.28 -6.37
CA ASP A 44 -16.80 2.41 -5.21
C ASP A 44 -15.60 1.46 -5.27
N SER A 45 -14.65 1.65 -4.35
CA SER A 45 -13.55 0.71 -4.14
C SER A 45 -13.63 0.01 -2.79
N SER A 46 -14.81 -0.01 -2.15
CA SER A 46 -15.03 -0.75 -0.91
C SER A 46 -14.92 -2.26 -1.13
N LEU A 47 -14.72 -3.00 -0.05
CA LEU A 47 -14.73 -4.47 -0.07
C LEU A 47 -16.20 -4.95 -0.10
N PRO A 48 -16.65 -5.62 -1.18
CA PRO A 48 -18.04 -6.06 -1.25
C PRO A 48 -18.31 -7.20 -0.26
N PRO A 49 -19.53 -7.29 0.29
CA PRO A 49 -19.88 -8.34 1.23
C PRO A 49 -19.70 -9.73 0.60
N LEU A 50 -19.14 -10.66 1.38
CA LEU A 50 -18.92 -12.06 1.00
C LEU A 50 -18.07 -12.26 -0.27
N LYS A 51 -17.37 -11.22 -0.73
CA LYS A 51 -16.52 -11.29 -1.90
C LYS A 51 -15.05 -11.29 -1.50
N THR A 52 -14.32 -12.32 -1.90
CA THR A 52 -12.86 -12.34 -1.75
C THR A 52 -12.23 -11.40 -2.78
N THR A 53 -11.54 -10.36 -2.29
CA THR A 53 -10.75 -9.45 -3.12
C THR A 53 -9.30 -9.93 -3.18
N ARG A 54 -8.68 -9.85 -4.36
CA ARG A 54 -7.27 -10.18 -4.58
C ARG A 54 -6.52 -8.94 -5.04
N GLU A 55 -5.51 -8.54 -4.29
CA GLU A 55 -4.59 -7.47 -4.68
C GLU A 55 -3.26 -8.02 -5.15
N LYS A 56 -2.68 -7.36 -6.14
CA LYS A 56 -1.34 -7.63 -6.63
C LYS A 56 -0.47 -6.43 -6.34
N PHE A 57 0.65 -6.67 -5.68
CA PHE A 57 1.68 -5.67 -5.43
C PHE A 57 2.95 -6.05 -6.17
N THR A 58 3.53 -5.08 -6.87
CA THR A 58 4.82 -5.25 -7.56
C THR A 58 5.88 -4.55 -6.75
N ILE A 59 6.80 -5.31 -6.17
CA ILE A 59 7.89 -4.78 -5.35
C ILE A 59 9.14 -4.66 -6.24
N PRO A 60 9.65 -3.45 -6.50
CA PRO A 60 10.93 -3.27 -7.17
C PRO A 60 12.07 -3.66 -6.22
N VAL A 61 12.89 -4.60 -6.65
CA VAL A 61 13.96 -5.20 -5.82
C VAL A 61 15.36 -4.77 -6.27
N TYR A 62 15.43 -3.90 -7.28
CA TYR A 62 16.65 -3.30 -7.78
C TYR A 62 16.41 -1.81 -8.10
N THR A 63 17.48 -1.03 -8.08
CA THR A 63 17.51 0.33 -8.63
C THR A 63 18.28 0.34 -9.94
N GLU A 64 17.83 1.16 -10.89
CA GLU A 64 18.54 1.40 -12.15
C GLU A 64 19.24 2.76 -12.06
N ALA A 65 20.51 2.81 -12.43
CA ALA A 65 21.27 4.05 -12.52
C ALA A 65 22.12 4.04 -13.80
N THR A 66 22.19 5.18 -14.48
CA THR A 66 23.10 5.36 -15.61
C THR A 66 24.46 5.78 -15.07
N LYS A 67 25.47 4.93 -15.24
CA LYS A 67 26.88 5.29 -15.04
C LYS A 67 27.61 5.03 -16.35
N ASP A 68 28.35 6.01 -16.85
CA ASP A 68 29.21 5.88 -18.03
C ASP A 68 28.45 5.36 -19.28
N ASP A 69 27.30 5.97 -19.59
CA ASP A 69 26.38 5.60 -20.69
C ASP A 69 25.87 4.14 -20.67
N LYS A 70 26.04 3.44 -19.54
CA LYS A 70 25.54 2.07 -19.34
C LYS A 70 24.51 2.05 -18.21
N LEU A 71 23.43 1.30 -18.45
CA LEU A 71 22.38 1.06 -17.45
C LEU A 71 22.90 0.01 -16.45
N VAL A 72 23.16 0.44 -15.22
CA VAL A 72 23.62 -0.43 -14.12
C VAL A 72 22.44 -0.72 -13.20
N ARG A 73 22.14 -2.00 -12.97
CA ARG A 73 21.14 -2.46 -12.01
C ARG A 73 21.82 -2.85 -10.70
N THR A 74 21.40 -2.24 -9.59
CA THR A 74 21.89 -2.58 -8.25
C THR A 74 20.77 -3.23 -7.45
N ILE A 75 20.98 -4.46 -6.98
CA ILE A 75 19.99 -5.17 -6.15
C ILE A 75 19.90 -4.47 -4.79
N ILE A 76 18.68 -4.15 -4.35
CA ILE A 76 18.41 -3.49 -3.06
C ILE A 76 18.60 -4.50 -1.91
N ALA A 77 18.00 -5.68 -2.05
CA ALA A 77 18.13 -6.78 -1.11
C ALA A 77 17.86 -8.12 -1.81
N ASN A 78 18.67 -9.12 -1.52
CA ASN A 78 18.41 -10.50 -1.95
C ASN A 78 17.42 -11.20 -1.02
N ASP A 79 17.50 -10.91 0.28
CA ASP A 79 16.66 -11.49 1.32
C ASP A 79 15.90 -10.33 2.00
N PHE A 80 14.56 -10.40 2.01
CA PHE A 80 13.71 -9.33 2.55
C PHE A 80 12.41 -9.88 3.14
N THR A 81 11.81 -9.11 4.03
CA THR A 81 10.55 -9.43 4.69
C THR A 81 9.44 -8.55 4.13
N VAL A 82 8.28 -9.15 3.84
CA VAL A 82 7.07 -8.44 3.37
C VAL A 82 5.99 -8.55 4.44
N ASP A 83 5.56 -7.38 4.93
CA ASP A 83 4.46 -7.25 5.89
C ASP A 83 3.22 -6.71 5.18
N VAL A 84 2.11 -7.45 5.27
CA VAL A 84 0.81 -7.04 4.77
C VAL A 84 -0.13 -6.89 5.95
N GLU A 85 -0.66 -5.67 6.12
CA GLU A 85 -1.63 -5.36 7.17
C GLU A 85 -2.89 -4.76 6.56
N VAL A 86 -4.03 -5.13 7.13
CA VAL A 86 -5.34 -4.55 6.83
C VAL A 86 -5.87 -3.90 8.10
N TRP A 87 -6.23 -2.63 7.98
CA TRP A 87 -6.72 -1.81 9.06
C TRP A 87 -8.12 -1.29 8.75
N TYR A 88 -8.97 -1.26 9.77
CA TYR A 88 -10.19 -0.49 9.77
C TYR A 88 -9.93 0.85 10.46
N GLN A 89 -10.21 1.94 9.73
CA GLN A 89 -9.92 3.30 10.15
C GLN A 89 -11.07 4.21 9.72
N PRO A 90 -11.99 4.56 10.64
CA PRO A 90 -13.15 5.40 10.35
C PRO A 90 -12.78 6.85 10.00
N TYR A 91 -11.80 7.41 10.72
CA TYR A 91 -11.27 8.76 10.52
C TYR A 91 -9.90 8.87 11.20
N GLY A 92 -9.20 10.00 10.98
CA GLY A 92 -7.94 10.31 11.68
C GLY A 92 -6.73 9.57 11.13
N LYS A 93 -5.74 9.30 11.98
CA LYS A 93 -4.52 8.54 11.68
C LYS A 93 -4.58 7.15 12.32
N LYS A 94 -3.76 6.23 11.81
CA LYS A 94 -3.65 4.86 12.38
C LYS A 94 -3.16 4.85 13.82
N ASP A 95 -2.44 5.90 14.21
CA ASP A 95 -1.80 6.02 15.52
C ASP A 95 -2.75 6.67 16.57
N ASP A 96 -3.96 7.05 16.16
CA ASP A 96 -4.95 7.63 17.06
C ASP A 96 -5.56 6.52 17.94
N GLU A 97 -5.31 6.58 19.25
CA GLU A 97 -5.81 5.61 20.22
C GLU A 97 -7.33 5.43 20.11
N GLY A 98 -7.77 4.17 19.99
CA GLY A 98 -9.18 3.79 19.91
C GLY A 98 -9.87 4.05 18.56
N ASN A 99 -9.21 4.73 17.61
CA ASN A 99 -9.81 5.03 16.31
C ASN A 99 -9.49 4.00 15.22
N ALA A 100 -8.33 3.33 15.29
CA ALA A 100 -7.94 2.35 14.29
C ALA A 100 -7.89 0.93 14.88
N GLN A 101 -8.38 -0.04 14.12
CA GLN A 101 -8.33 -1.46 14.48
C GLN A 101 -7.63 -2.26 13.40
N LYS A 102 -6.59 -3.01 13.78
CA LYS A 102 -5.94 -3.96 12.88
C LYS A 102 -6.83 -5.21 12.74
N TRP A 103 -7.25 -5.52 11.52
CA TRP A 103 -8.09 -6.67 11.22
C TRP A 103 -7.30 -7.88 10.77
N PHE A 104 -6.21 -7.66 10.03
CA PHE A 104 -5.40 -8.72 9.49
C PHE A 104 -3.94 -8.29 9.44
N ALA A 105 -3.03 -9.21 9.73
CA ALA A 105 -1.61 -9.04 9.49
C ALA A 105 -0.98 -10.36 9.11
N VAL A 106 -0.08 -10.32 8.13
CA VAL A 106 0.76 -11.44 7.75
C VAL A 106 2.15 -10.93 7.39
N THR A 107 3.14 -11.67 7.85
CA THR A 107 4.55 -11.43 7.54
C THR A 107 5.06 -12.61 6.73
N LYS A 108 5.80 -12.32 5.66
CA LYS A 108 6.40 -13.35 4.81
C LYS A 108 7.83 -13.00 4.45
N ASN A 109 8.73 -13.96 4.67
CA ASN A 109 10.12 -13.87 4.23
C ASN A 109 10.22 -14.25 2.75
N MET A 110 10.98 -13.45 2.00
CA MET A 110 11.17 -13.59 0.56
C MET A 110 12.66 -13.57 0.25
N SER A 111 13.08 -14.39 -0.71
CA SER A 111 14.46 -14.47 -1.19
C SER A 111 14.50 -14.46 -2.71
N ILE A 112 15.47 -13.75 -3.27
CA ILE A 112 15.79 -13.74 -4.71
C ILE A 112 17.08 -14.53 -4.89
N ALA A 113 17.12 -15.36 -5.93
CA ALA A 113 18.33 -16.11 -6.27
C ALA A 113 19.51 -15.16 -6.54
N LYS A 114 20.65 -15.42 -5.89
CA LYS A 114 21.87 -14.59 -5.95
C LYS A 114 22.66 -14.72 -7.28
N GLY A 115 22.03 -15.24 -8.34
CA GLY A 115 22.65 -15.32 -9.66
C GLY A 115 21.95 -16.27 -10.63
N GLY A 116 21.71 -15.79 -11.85
CA GLY A 116 21.78 -16.60 -13.07
C GLY A 116 22.98 -16.09 -13.86
N LYS A 117 23.85 -17.00 -14.32
CA LYS A 117 24.95 -16.68 -15.24
C LYS A 117 24.42 -16.02 -16.51
#